data_AF-A0A4W6CQ72-F1
#
_entry.id   AF-A0A4W6CQ72-F1
#
_cell.length_a   1.000
_cell.length_b   1.000
_cell.length_c   1.000
_cell.angle_alpha   90.00
_cell.angle_beta   90.00
_cell.angle_gamma   90.00
#
_symmetry.space_group_name_H-M   'P 1'
#
loop_
_entity.id
_entity.type
_entity.pdbx_description
1 polymer ?
#
loop_
_entity_poly.entity_id
_entity_poly.type
_entity_poly.pdbx_seq_one_letter_code
_entity_poly.pdbx_strand_id
1 'polypeptide(L)'
;GGLREGMSIYLQGFCDNVSDSPTVAFDRFFINLLCGESESSDIALHFNPRFDGWDKVVFNTCQDGSWGSEDKIRSMPFCKGQAFEMVIMVTSQGYQVRPTRIYIVSIIKNTVNHNKSQNKIILNLPFKMFFSLLFPVPYSNMIPGGMIPKRTIVIRGMVPYGANRCTLMLLLGLTRDIALHINPRVREGIVVRNSEIGGSWGQEDRELSLNPFMEGQYFDMSIRCGNQRFKVFVNGQHLFDFVHRLQSFTEVDMLEIQGDVQISYIHF
;
A
#
# COMPACT_ATOMS: atom_id res chain seq x y z
N GLY A 1 -1.59 15.48 -7.17
CA GLY A 1 -2.93 15.10 -7.69
C GLY A 1 -3.66 14.41 -6.57
N GLY A 2 -4.83 14.94 -6.16
CA GLY A 2 -5.54 14.52 -4.95
C GLY A 2 -5.91 13.04 -4.87
N LEU A 3 -6.44 12.66 -3.70
CA LEU A 3 -7.05 11.37 -3.39
C LEU A 3 -8.22 11.08 -4.33
N ARG A 4 -8.31 9.86 -4.83
CA ARG A 4 -9.36 9.37 -5.71
C ARG A 4 -9.98 8.10 -5.14
N GLU A 5 -11.20 7.79 -5.55
CA GLU A 5 -11.82 6.50 -5.23
C GLU A 5 -10.88 5.35 -5.60
N GLY A 6 -10.78 4.36 -4.71
CA GLY A 6 -9.88 3.22 -4.82
C GLY A 6 -8.46 3.47 -4.28
N MET A 7 -8.07 4.72 -4.02
CA MET A 7 -6.79 5.00 -3.37
C MET A 7 -6.79 4.57 -1.90
N SER A 8 -5.61 4.16 -1.43
CA SER A 8 -5.37 3.85 -0.03
C SER A 8 -4.19 4.65 0.51
N ILE A 9 -4.33 5.15 1.73
CA ILE A 9 -3.25 5.77 2.49
C ILE A 9 -2.83 4.76 3.54
N TYR A 10 -1.58 4.34 3.51
CA TYR A 10 -1.01 3.48 4.54
C TYR A 10 -0.17 4.29 5.51
N LEU A 11 -0.40 4.04 6.80
CA LEU A 11 0.23 4.74 7.90
C LEU A 11 0.79 3.71 8.86
N GLN A 12 2.07 3.84 9.18
CA GLN A 12 2.72 3.10 10.27
C GLN A 12 3.24 4.10 11.28
N GLY A 13 2.99 3.85 12.56
CA GLY A 13 3.42 4.71 13.64
C GLY A 13 3.68 3.95 14.93
N PHE A 14 4.14 4.67 15.93
CA PHE A 14 4.35 4.17 17.29
C PHE A 14 3.60 5.08 18.25
N CYS A 15 2.69 4.51 19.03
CA CYS A 15 2.04 5.23 20.13
C CYS A 15 3.01 5.18 21.31
N ASP A 16 3.77 6.23 21.57
CA ASP A 16 4.73 6.20 22.68
C ASP A 16 4.04 6.13 24.05
N ASN A 17 4.73 5.53 25.02
CA ASN A 17 4.37 5.54 26.44
C ASN A 17 4.91 6.77 27.16
N VAL A 18 5.95 7.40 26.61
CA VAL A 18 6.73 8.45 27.27
C VAL A 18 6.85 9.62 26.31
N SER A 19 6.38 10.80 26.71
CA SER A 19 6.78 12.02 26.02
C SER A 19 8.24 12.28 26.36
N ASP A 20 9.09 12.60 25.37
CA ASP A 20 10.44 13.16 25.59
C ASP A 20 10.41 14.49 26.40
N SER A 21 9.21 14.98 26.74
CA SER A 21 8.96 16.08 27.67
C SER A 21 8.50 15.56 29.04
N PRO A 22 9.13 15.97 30.16
CA PRO A 22 8.85 15.45 31.49
C PRO A 22 7.50 15.88 32.10
N THR A 23 6.59 16.51 31.34
CA THR A 23 5.39 17.14 31.93
C THR A 23 4.04 16.82 31.30
N VAL A 24 3.89 16.05 30.20
CA VAL A 24 2.54 15.70 29.69
C VAL A 24 2.52 14.32 29.04
N ALA A 25 1.95 13.34 29.75
CA ALA A 25 1.52 12.09 29.12
C ALA A 25 0.57 12.40 27.96
N PHE A 26 0.86 11.86 26.78
CA PHE A 26 0.05 12.09 25.61
C PHE A 26 -1.36 11.51 25.78
N ASP A 27 -2.39 12.32 25.61
CA ASP A 27 -3.79 11.94 25.78
C ASP A 27 -4.53 11.76 24.45
N ARG A 28 -3.99 12.19 23.30
CA ARG A 28 -4.65 12.04 21.99
C ARG A 28 -3.76 12.38 20.79
N PHE A 29 -3.84 11.65 19.68
CA PHE A 29 -3.24 12.09 18.40
C PHE A 29 -4.30 12.36 17.34
N PHE A 30 -3.96 13.07 16.27
CA PHE A 30 -4.85 13.14 15.12
C PHE A 30 -4.18 13.10 13.74
N ILE A 31 -4.95 12.63 12.77
CA ILE A 31 -4.65 12.63 11.35
C ILE A 31 -5.75 13.42 10.65
N ASN A 32 -5.37 14.46 9.90
CA ASN A 32 -6.29 15.25 9.08
C ASN A 32 -6.02 15.03 7.59
N LEU A 33 -7.07 14.76 6.82
CA LEU A 33 -7.05 14.85 5.35
C LEU A 33 -7.69 16.19 4.95
N LEU A 34 -6.88 17.09 4.38
CA LEU A 34 -7.34 18.44 4.04
C LEU A 34 -7.77 18.51 2.57
N CYS A 35 -8.75 19.38 2.31
CA CYS A 35 -9.21 19.71 0.96
C CYS A 35 -8.26 20.67 0.21
N GLY A 36 -7.18 21.14 0.83
CA GLY A 36 -6.23 22.08 0.24
C GLY A 36 -4.86 22.03 0.89
N GLU A 37 -3.92 22.81 0.36
CA GLU A 37 -2.52 22.85 0.82
C GLU A 37 -2.32 23.72 2.08
N SER A 38 -3.27 24.62 2.37
CA SER A 38 -3.24 25.44 3.58
C SER A 38 -3.70 24.65 4.79
N GLU A 39 -3.10 24.89 5.95
CA GLU A 39 -3.55 24.29 7.22
C GLU A 39 -4.94 24.80 7.65
N SER A 40 -5.38 25.92 7.07
CA SER A 40 -6.72 26.46 7.24
C SER A 40 -7.75 25.88 6.26
N SER A 41 -7.35 24.97 5.36
CA SER A 41 -8.30 24.33 4.45
C SER A 41 -9.26 23.40 5.20
N ASP A 42 -10.43 23.19 4.61
CA ASP A 42 -11.42 22.25 5.14
C ASP A 42 -10.80 20.87 5.40
N ILE A 43 -11.24 20.23 6.48
CA ILE A 43 -10.81 18.89 6.87
C ILE A 43 -11.90 17.91 6.42
N ALA A 44 -11.60 17.16 5.36
CA ALA A 44 -12.47 16.11 4.83
C ALA A 44 -12.52 14.87 5.75
N LEU A 45 -11.46 14.64 6.53
CA LEU A 45 -11.42 13.60 7.55
C LEU A 45 -10.53 14.04 8.70
N HIS A 46 -11.11 14.18 9.88
CA HIS A 46 -10.39 14.24 11.15
C HIS A 46 -10.48 12.88 11.80
N PHE A 47 -9.34 12.26 12.08
CA PHE A 47 -9.21 10.99 12.78
C PHE A 47 -8.47 11.24 14.09
N ASN A 48 -9.11 11.03 15.24
CA ASN A 48 -8.55 11.45 16.53
C ASN A 48 -8.76 10.40 17.62
N PRO A 49 -7.79 9.48 17.79
CA PRO A 49 -7.74 8.59 18.95
C PRO A 49 -7.42 9.37 20.22
N ARG A 50 -8.23 9.16 21.26
CA ARG A 50 -8.12 9.78 22.59
C ARG A 50 -7.93 8.69 23.64
N PHE A 51 -6.93 8.88 24.50
CA PHE A 51 -6.51 8.05 25.64
C PHE A 51 -6.80 8.78 26.96
N ASP A 52 -8.07 9.14 27.18
CA ASP A 52 -8.53 10.02 28.25
C ASP A 52 -9.30 9.27 29.37
N GLY A 53 -9.12 7.94 29.46
CA GLY A 53 -9.80 7.08 30.44
C GLY A 53 -11.19 6.61 29.98
N TRP A 54 -11.74 7.25 28.95
CA TRP A 54 -12.86 6.76 28.15
C TRP A 54 -12.39 6.61 26.71
N ASP A 55 -11.35 5.79 26.55
CA ASP A 55 -10.60 5.64 25.32
C ASP A 55 -11.51 5.38 24.12
N LYS A 56 -11.28 6.14 23.06
CA LYS A 56 -12.17 6.21 21.92
C LYS A 56 -11.45 6.78 20.72
N VAL A 57 -11.93 6.42 19.54
CA VAL A 57 -11.56 7.07 18.28
C VAL A 57 -12.69 8.00 17.88
N VAL A 58 -12.38 9.28 17.73
CA VAL A 58 -13.30 10.30 17.25
C VAL A 58 -13.03 10.58 15.79
N PHE A 59 -14.11 10.72 15.02
CA PHE A 59 -14.08 11.14 13.63
C PHE A 59 -14.95 12.37 13.45
N ASN A 60 -14.51 13.28 12.60
CA ASN A 60 -15.28 14.48 12.27
C ASN A 60 -14.84 15.07 10.92
N THR A 61 -15.55 16.07 10.45
CA THR A 61 -15.18 16.97 9.35
C THR A 61 -15.18 18.41 9.85
N CYS A 62 -14.34 19.26 9.28
CA CYS A 62 -14.34 20.70 9.56
C CYS A 62 -14.51 21.45 8.24
N GLN A 63 -15.57 22.26 8.13
CA GLN A 63 -15.86 23.05 6.94
C GLN A 63 -16.01 24.52 7.32
N ASP A 64 -15.34 25.42 6.59
CA ASP A 64 -15.36 26.85 6.86
C ASP A 64 -15.01 27.19 8.32
N GLY A 65 -14.05 26.43 8.89
CA GLY A 65 -13.60 26.55 10.28
C GLY A 65 -14.55 25.98 11.34
N SER A 66 -15.67 25.38 10.94
CA SER A 66 -16.68 24.82 11.85
C SER A 66 -16.68 23.29 11.84
N TRP A 67 -16.62 22.68 13.02
CA TRP A 67 -16.70 21.23 13.19
C TRP A 67 -18.13 20.70 13.01
N GLY A 68 -18.25 19.55 12.37
CA GLY A 68 -19.49 18.80 12.27
C GLY A 68 -19.82 18.00 13.54
N SER A 69 -20.79 17.10 13.42
CA SER A 69 -21.12 16.14 14.48
C SER A 69 -20.04 15.08 14.61
N GLU A 70 -19.61 14.78 15.84
CA GLU A 70 -18.60 13.75 16.10
C GLU A 70 -19.19 12.33 15.95
N ASP A 71 -18.56 11.52 15.08
CA ASP A 71 -18.72 10.06 15.10
C ASP A 71 -17.69 9.45 16.05
N LYS A 72 -18.09 8.44 16.84
CA LYS A 72 -17.24 7.87 17.90
C LYS A 72 -17.27 6.35 17.89
N ILE A 73 -16.11 5.74 17.97
CA ILE A 73 -15.94 4.31 18.24
C ILE A 73 -15.29 4.16 19.61
N ARG A 74 -15.88 3.32 20.47
CA ARG A 74 -15.34 3.03 21.82
C ARG A 74 -14.31 1.92 21.86
N SER A 75 -14.25 1.10 20.82
CA SER A 75 -13.17 0.12 20.66
C SER A 75 -11.91 0.87 20.23
N MET A 76 -10.93 0.97 21.13
CA MET A 76 -9.65 1.64 20.89
C MET A 76 -8.66 0.65 20.24
N PRO A 77 -8.25 0.84 18.97
CA PRO A 77 -7.33 -0.08 18.30
C PRO A 77 -5.85 0.23 18.54
N PHE A 78 -5.56 1.28 19.30
CA PHE A 78 -4.20 1.73 19.59
C PHE A 78 -3.90 1.52 21.06
N CYS A 79 -2.68 1.07 21.35
CA CYS A 79 -2.18 0.95 22.71
C CYS A 79 -0.92 1.80 22.87
N LYS A 80 -0.83 2.55 23.97
CA LYS A 80 0.41 3.23 24.32
C LYS A 80 1.54 2.20 24.46
N GLY A 81 2.75 2.58 24.03
CA GLY A 81 3.93 1.73 23.91
C GLY A 81 3.93 0.77 22.73
N GLN A 82 2.94 0.80 21.84
CA GLN A 82 2.85 -0.14 20.73
C GLN A 82 2.93 0.53 19.37
N ALA A 83 3.60 -0.18 18.45
CA ALA A 83 3.54 0.14 17.03
C ALA A 83 2.14 -0.18 16.49
N PHE A 84 1.64 0.69 15.63
CA PHE A 84 0.39 0.50 14.92
C PHE A 84 0.59 0.66 13.42
N GLU A 85 -0.33 0.05 12.70
CA GLU A 85 -0.44 0.11 11.27
C GLU A 85 -1.91 0.34 10.93
N MET A 86 -2.20 1.21 9.98
CA MET A 86 -3.55 1.49 9.54
C MET A 86 -3.61 1.86 8.07
N VAL A 87 -4.73 1.51 7.45
CA VAL A 87 -5.08 1.89 6.08
C VAL A 87 -6.31 2.80 6.13
N ILE A 88 -6.26 3.91 5.39
CA ILE A 88 -7.43 4.72 5.06
C ILE A 88 -7.75 4.51 3.59
N MET A 89 -8.87 3.87 3.28
CA MET A 89 -9.34 3.66 1.91
C MET A 89 -10.33 4.74 1.52
N VAL A 90 -10.15 5.26 0.31
CA VAL A 90 -11.03 6.27 -0.29
C VAL A 90 -12.09 5.55 -1.12
N THR A 91 -13.36 5.73 -0.77
CA THR A 91 -14.50 5.09 -1.42
C THR A 91 -15.45 6.15 -1.97
N SER A 92 -16.37 5.78 -2.87
CA SER A 92 -17.47 6.65 -3.29
C SER A 92 -18.40 7.10 -2.15
N GLN A 93 -18.38 6.42 -1.00
CA GLN A 93 -19.21 6.75 0.17
C GLN A 93 -18.46 7.56 1.25
N GLY A 94 -17.18 7.86 1.05
CA GLY A 94 -16.31 8.53 2.03
C GLY A 94 -15.06 7.73 2.35
N TYR A 95 -14.63 7.75 3.61
CA TYR A 95 -13.38 7.13 4.05
C TYR A 95 -13.64 5.89 4.91
N GLN A 96 -12.95 4.80 4.60
CA GLN A 96 -12.93 3.61 5.42
C GLN A 96 -11.58 3.47 6.11
N VAL A 97 -11.59 3.53 7.44
CA VAL A 97 -10.37 3.43 8.26
C VAL A 97 -10.26 2.02 8.84
N ARG A 98 -9.12 1.37 8.64
CA ARG A 98 -8.83 0.01 9.12
C ARG A 98 -7.46 -0.07 9.80
N PRO A 99 -7.39 -0.21 11.12
CA PRO A 99 -6.19 -0.70 11.80
C PRO A 99 -5.92 -2.14 11.36
N THR A 100 -4.71 -2.48 10.95
CA THR A 100 -4.43 -3.84 10.39
C THR A 100 -4.30 -4.94 11.44
N ARG A 101 -4.14 -4.59 12.72
CA ARG A 101 -4.00 -5.58 13.82
C ARG A 101 -5.30 -5.90 14.57
N ILE A 102 -6.37 -5.13 14.37
CA ILE A 102 -7.66 -5.32 15.05
C ILE A 102 -8.76 -4.98 14.04
N TYR A 103 -9.67 -5.93 13.79
CA TYR A 103 -10.82 -5.75 12.89
C TYR A 103 -11.76 -4.65 13.42
N ILE A 104 -11.42 -3.40 13.15
CA ILE A 104 -12.32 -2.26 13.31
C ILE A 104 -12.53 -1.68 11.93
N VAL A 105 -13.77 -1.78 11.45
CA VAL A 105 -14.21 -1.07 10.26
C VAL A 105 -15.07 0.07 10.75
N SER A 106 -14.71 1.29 10.39
CA SER A 106 -15.67 2.38 10.40
C SER A 106 -15.66 3.09 9.07
N ILE A 107 -16.88 3.29 8.58
CA ILE A 107 -17.19 3.99 7.34
C ILE A 107 -17.64 5.36 7.79
N ILE A 108 -16.87 6.38 7.45
CA ILE A 108 -17.23 7.77 7.74
C ILE A 108 -17.78 8.33 6.45
N LYS A 109 -19.06 8.69 6.47
CA LYS A 109 -19.69 9.35 5.34
C LYS A 109 -19.06 10.73 5.22
N ASN A 110 -18.43 11.00 4.08
CA ASN A 110 -17.88 12.32 3.87
C ASN A 110 -19.02 13.30 3.53
N THR A 111 -19.18 14.33 4.35
CA THR A 111 -20.11 15.45 4.14
C THR A 111 -19.47 16.59 3.33
N VAL A 112 -18.16 16.57 3.12
CA VAL A 112 -17.42 17.61 2.39
C VAL A 112 -17.22 17.20 0.93
N ASN A 113 -17.49 18.10 -0.01
CA ASN A 113 -17.51 17.82 -1.44
C ASN A 113 -16.08 17.49 -1.97
N HIS A 114 -15.81 16.21 -2.27
CA HIS A 114 -14.49 15.67 -2.62
C HIS A 114 -13.82 16.30 -3.87
N ASN A 115 -14.60 16.96 -4.73
CA ASN A 115 -14.16 17.50 -6.02
C ASN A 115 -13.20 18.70 -5.94
N LYS A 116 -12.82 19.16 -4.74
CA LYS A 116 -11.84 20.24 -4.53
C LYS A 116 -10.52 19.80 -3.90
N SER A 117 -10.33 18.52 -3.60
CA SER A 117 -9.24 18.08 -2.73
C SER A 117 -7.85 18.06 -3.39
N GLN A 118 -7.12 19.17 -3.30
CA GLN A 118 -5.66 19.15 -3.41
C GLN A 118 -5.11 18.73 -2.05
N ASN A 119 -4.91 17.42 -1.88
CA ASN A 119 -4.81 16.82 -0.56
C ASN A 119 -3.41 17.01 0.05
N LYS A 120 -3.32 17.88 1.05
CA LYS A 120 -2.25 17.84 2.06
C LYS A 120 -2.75 16.99 3.23
N ILE A 121 -1.93 16.04 3.65
CA ILE A 121 -2.16 15.30 4.89
C ILE A 121 -1.45 16.09 5.99
N ILE A 122 -2.19 16.55 6.99
CA ILE A 122 -1.59 17.16 8.18
C ILE A 122 -1.68 16.18 9.33
N LEU A 123 -0.53 15.99 9.95
CA LEU A 123 -0.31 15.07 11.05
C LEU A 123 0.14 15.91 12.23
N ASN A 124 -0.68 16.00 13.27
CA ASN A 124 -0.20 16.53 14.55
C ASN A 124 0.09 15.33 15.44
N LEU A 125 1.35 14.91 15.38
CA LEU A 125 1.83 13.74 16.08
C LEU A 125 2.99 14.16 16.98
N PRO A 126 3.05 13.63 18.20
CA PRO A 126 4.21 13.79 19.06
C PRO A 126 5.46 13.04 18.56
N PHE A 127 5.37 12.21 17.49
CA PHE A 127 6.47 11.37 17.00
C PHE A 127 6.50 11.21 15.46
N LYS A 128 7.61 10.68 14.93
CA LYS A 128 7.85 10.43 13.50
C LYS A 128 6.91 9.34 12.96
N MET A 129 6.03 9.72 12.04
CA MET A 129 5.22 8.80 11.25
C MET A 129 5.65 8.86 9.79
N PHE A 130 5.68 7.70 9.13
CA PHE A 130 5.91 7.62 7.69
C PHE A 130 4.57 7.37 7.01
N PHE A 131 4.19 8.24 6.06
CA PHE A 131 3.03 8.01 5.19
C PHE A 131 3.51 7.65 3.80
N SER A 132 2.78 6.78 3.10
CA SER A 132 3.00 6.47 1.70
C SER A 132 1.66 6.40 0.98
N LEU A 133 1.56 7.08 -0.17
CA LEU A 133 0.44 6.89 -1.08
C LEU A 133 0.58 5.50 -1.71
N LEU A 134 -0.48 4.69 -1.63
CA LEU A 134 -0.47 3.38 -2.25
C LEU A 134 -1.13 3.41 -3.64
N PHE A 135 -0.52 2.71 -4.58
CA PHE A 135 -1.16 2.36 -5.84
C PHE A 135 -2.32 1.38 -5.57
N PRO A 136 -3.46 1.54 -6.26
CA PRO A 136 -4.58 0.62 -6.12
C PRO A 136 -4.18 -0.78 -6.62
N VAL A 137 -4.63 -1.81 -5.92
CA VAL A 137 -4.49 -3.22 -6.30
C VAL A 137 -5.90 -3.82 -6.45
N PRO A 138 -6.25 -4.43 -7.60
CA PRO A 138 -5.37 -4.78 -8.70
C PRO A 138 -4.83 -3.55 -9.46
N TYR A 139 -3.54 -3.59 -9.77
CA TYR A 139 -2.84 -2.60 -10.59
C TYR A 139 -2.69 -3.18 -12.00
N SER A 140 -2.99 -2.37 -13.03
CA SER A 140 -2.72 -2.71 -14.43
C SER A 140 -2.32 -1.44 -15.15
N ASN A 141 -1.14 -1.43 -15.77
CA ASN A 141 -0.69 -0.31 -16.58
C ASN A 141 0.36 -0.73 -17.61
N MET A 142 0.48 0.08 -18.64
CA MET A 142 1.52 -0.05 -19.66
C MET A 142 2.89 0.27 -19.07
N ILE A 143 3.91 -0.43 -19.57
CA ILE A 143 5.33 -0.14 -19.38
C ILE A 143 5.73 0.75 -20.56
N PRO A 144 5.99 2.06 -20.36
CA PRO A 144 6.34 2.94 -21.47
C PRO A 144 7.63 2.45 -22.16
N GLY A 145 7.53 2.20 -23.47
CA GLY A 145 8.62 1.67 -24.30
C GLY A 145 8.88 0.16 -24.16
N GLY A 146 8.08 -0.55 -23.36
CA GLY A 146 8.21 -1.99 -23.13
C GLY A 146 9.48 -2.42 -22.40
N MET A 147 9.64 -3.73 -22.26
CA MET A 147 10.80 -4.37 -21.65
C MET A 147 11.87 -4.68 -22.70
N ILE A 148 12.85 -3.80 -22.82
CA ILE A 148 14.04 -4.01 -23.64
C ILE A 148 15.26 -4.39 -22.79
N PRO A 149 16.32 -4.98 -23.37
CA PRO A 149 17.54 -5.26 -22.62
C PRO A 149 18.06 -4.04 -21.86
N LYS A 150 18.46 -4.26 -20.60
CA LYS A 150 18.88 -3.27 -19.59
C LYS A 150 17.74 -2.45 -18.95
N ARG A 151 16.51 -2.48 -19.47
CA ARG A 151 15.35 -1.87 -18.79
C ARG A 151 15.13 -2.51 -17.43
N THR A 152 14.82 -1.70 -16.43
CA THR A 152 14.62 -2.17 -15.04
C THR A 152 13.37 -1.52 -14.49
N ILE A 153 12.39 -2.34 -14.10
CA ILE A 153 11.23 -1.89 -13.35
C ILE A 153 11.54 -2.03 -11.87
N VAL A 154 11.20 -1.01 -11.07
CA VAL A 154 11.30 -1.05 -9.61
C VAL A 154 9.90 -0.99 -9.01
N ILE A 155 9.60 -1.90 -8.10
CA ILE A 155 8.32 -2.03 -7.42
C ILE A 155 8.59 -2.13 -5.93
N ARG A 156 8.05 -1.20 -5.15
CA ARG A 156 8.13 -1.24 -3.70
C ARG A 156 6.76 -1.43 -3.11
N GLY A 157 6.71 -2.22 -2.05
CA GLY A 157 5.46 -2.55 -1.42
C GLY A 157 5.64 -3.33 -0.13
N MET A 158 4.53 -3.81 0.38
CA MET A 158 4.45 -4.59 1.60
C MET A 158 3.45 -5.72 1.43
N VAL A 159 3.78 -6.89 1.98
CA VAL A 159 2.83 -7.99 2.15
C VAL A 159 2.08 -7.77 3.47
N PRO A 160 0.76 -7.56 3.47
CA PRO A 160 0.00 -7.33 4.71
C PRO A 160 -0.06 -8.59 5.58
N TYR A 161 -0.32 -8.42 6.88
CA TYR A 161 -0.60 -9.55 7.78
C TYR A 161 -1.85 -10.31 7.34
N GLY A 162 -1.83 -11.64 7.46
CA GLY A 162 -2.90 -12.54 7.03
C GLY A 162 -3.00 -12.79 5.53
N ALA A 163 -2.07 -12.23 4.73
CA ALA A 163 -2.02 -12.40 3.28
C ALA A 163 -1.97 -13.88 2.89
N ASN A 164 -2.78 -14.25 1.90
CA ASN A 164 -2.77 -15.59 1.33
C ASN A 164 -1.80 -15.67 0.16
N ARG A 165 -2.00 -14.81 -0.84
CA ARG A 165 -1.18 -14.79 -2.06
C ARG A 165 -1.20 -13.43 -2.73
N CYS A 166 -0.12 -13.09 -3.39
CA CYS A 166 -0.07 -11.98 -4.34
C CYS A 166 0.58 -12.44 -5.65
N THR A 167 0.43 -11.63 -6.70
CA THR A 167 0.99 -11.92 -8.02
C THR A 167 1.49 -10.64 -8.66
N LEU A 168 2.68 -10.69 -9.25
CA LEU A 168 3.22 -9.67 -10.14
C LEU A 168 3.47 -10.31 -11.51
N MET A 169 3.01 -9.66 -12.56
CA MET A 169 2.99 -10.21 -13.92
C MET A 169 3.55 -9.20 -14.90
N LEU A 170 4.51 -9.65 -15.72
CA LEU A 170 4.90 -8.96 -16.95
C LEU A 170 4.28 -9.72 -18.13
N LEU A 171 3.52 -9.02 -18.95
CA LEU A 171 2.71 -9.61 -20.02
C LEU A 171 2.75 -8.77 -21.29
N LEU A 172 2.33 -9.39 -22.40
CA LEU A 172 2.12 -8.73 -23.68
C LEU A 172 0.69 -8.18 -23.69
N GLY A 173 0.52 -6.87 -23.86
CA GLY A 173 -0.77 -6.21 -23.82
C GLY A 173 -1.75 -6.72 -24.90
N LEU A 174 -1.24 -7.10 -26.06
CA LEU A 174 -2.04 -7.57 -27.20
C LEU A 174 -2.52 -9.03 -27.02
N THR A 175 -1.60 -9.97 -26.77
CA THR A 175 -1.95 -11.41 -26.69
C THR A 175 -2.38 -11.85 -25.31
N ARG A 176 -2.06 -11.05 -24.28
CA ARG A 176 -2.22 -11.38 -22.85
C ARG A 176 -1.34 -12.53 -22.37
N ASP A 177 -0.37 -12.96 -23.17
CA ASP A 177 0.63 -13.94 -22.73
C ASP A 177 1.45 -13.38 -21.57
N ILE A 178 1.63 -14.18 -20.53
CA ILE A 178 2.39 -13.82 -19.34
C ILE A 178 3.83 -14.30 -19.54
N ALA A 179 4.72 -13.35 -19.84
CA ALA A 179 6.14 -13.62 -19.99
C ALA A 179 6.79 -14.04 -18.67
N LEU A 180 6.44 -13.35 -17.59
CA LEU A 180 6.92 -13.63 -16.24
C LEU A 180 5.78 -13.46 -15.24
N HIS A 181 5.37 -14.57 -14.64
CA HIS A 181 4.48 -14.61 -13.50
C HIS A 181 5.30 -14.84 -12.23
N ILE A 182 5.18 -13.96 -11.24
CA ILE A 182 5.77 -14.12 -9.91
C ILE A 182 4.63 -14.23 -8.92
N ASN A 183 4.50 -15.39 -8.28
CA ASN A 183 3.41 -15.70 -7.35
C ASN A 183 3.93 -16.10 -5.97
N PRO A 184 4.18 -15.12 -5.09
CA PRO A 184 4.32 -15.39 -3.67
C PRO A 184 3.02 -16.00 -3.11
N ARG A 185 3.10 -17.26 -2.69
CA ARG A 185 2.06 -17.96 -1.94
C ARG A 185 2.44 -17.86 -0.47
N VAL A 186 2.06 -16.73 0.12
CA VAL A 186 2.56 -16.26 1.43
C VAL A 186 2.34 -17.33 2.51
N ARG A 187 1.15 -17.93 2.57
CA ARG A 187 0.84 -19.00 3.56
C ARG A 187 1.60 -20.29 3.35
N GLU A 188 1.95 -20.62 2.10
CA GLU A 188 2.76 -21.78 1.77
C GLU A 188 4.27 -21.51 1.98
N GLY A 189 4.65 -20.25 2.17
CA GLY A 189 6.05 -19.85 2.32
C GLY A 189 6.88 -20.00 1.05
N ILE A 190 6.26 -20.11 -0.13
CA ILE A 190 6.95 -20.30 -1.42
C ILE A 190 6.69 -19.17 -2.42
N VAL A 191 7.58 -19.03 -3.40
CA VAL A 191 7.41 -18.13 -4.54
C VAL A 191 7.48 -18.93 -5.83
N VAL A 192 6.34 -19.07 -6.48
CA VAL A 192 6.23 -19.76 -7.76
C VAL A 192 6.51 -18.77 -8.88
N ARG A 193 7.34 -19.17 -9.86
CA ARG A 193 7.55 -18.42 -11.10
C ARG A 193 7.19 -19.26 -12.30
N ASN A 194 6.55 -18.67 -13.29
CA ASN A 194 6.14 -19.38 -14.50
C ASN A 194 5.89 -18.40 -15.66
N SER A 195 5.53 -18.94 -16.82
CA SER A 195 4.95 -18.22 -17.95
C SER A 195 3.64 -18.89 -18.34
N GLU A 196 2.69 -18.11 -18.83
CA GLU A 196 1.45 -18.58 -19.45
C GLU A 196 1.44 -18.12 -20.90
N ILE A 197 1.50 -19.06 -21.85
CA ILE A 197 1.65 -18.75 -23.27
C ILE A 197 0.54 -19.50 -24.02
N GLY A 198 -0.25 -18.79 -24.81
CA GLY A 198 -1.42 -19.35 -25.50
C GLY A 198 -2.45 -19.92 -24.52
N GLY A 199 -2.58 -19.31 -23.33
CA GLY A 199 -3.50 -19.75 -22.27
C GLY A 199 -3.09 -21.04 -21.55
N SER A 200 -1.83 -21.48 -21.70
CA SER A 200 -1.31 -22.67 -21.02
C SER A 200 -0.12 -22.33 -20.14
N TRP A 201 -0.18 -22.75 -18.88
CA TRP A 201 0.91 -22.63 -17.93
C TRP A 201 2.06 -23.59 -18.27
N GLY A 202 3.29 -23.09 -18.20
CA GLY A 202 4.49 -23.90 -18.35
C GLY A 202 4.92 -24.63 -17.06
N GLN A 203 6.18 -25.05 -17.02
CA GLN A 203 6.79 -25.64 -15.82
C GLN A 203 7.01 -24.57 -14.74
N GLU A 204 6.62 -24.85 -13.51
CA GLU A 204 6.84 -23.94 -12.38
C GLU A 204 8.28 -24.00 -11.87
N ASP A 205 8.88 -22.84 -11.63
CA ASP A 205 10.14 -22.69 -10.89
C ASP A 205 9.81 -22.29 -9.45
N ARG A 206 10.19 -23.13 -8.47
CA ARG A 206 9.83 -22.95 -7.05
C ARG A 206 11.01 -22.71 -6.12
N GLU A 207 12.19 -23.18 -6.50
CA GLU A 207 13.39 -23.13 -5.66
C GLU A 207 13.84 -21.69 -5.46
N LEU A 208 14.08 -21.32 -4.19
CA LEU A 208 14.71 -20.08 -3.75
C LEU A 208 15.51 -20.37 -2.48
N SER A 209 16.63 -19.67 -2.31
CA SER A 209 17.43 -19.71 -1.09
C SER A 209 16.78 -18.96 0.07
N LEU A 210 15.96 -17.94 -0.23
CA LEU A 210 15.27 -17.10 0.73
C LEU A 210 13.94 -16.61 0.13
N ASN A 211 12.87 -16.60 0.92
CA ASN A 211 11.60 -15.98 0.53
C ASN A 211 11.46 -14.59 1.19
N PRO A 212 11.51 -13.49 0.41
CA PRO A 212 11.38 -12.14 0.97
C PRO A 212 9.92 -11.67 1.11
N PHE A 213 8.93 -12.44 0.68
CA PHE A 213 7.51 -12.06 0.65
C PHE A 213 6.71 -12.69 1.79
N MET A 214 7.13 -12.42 3.02
CA MET A 214 6.43 -12.89 4.22
C MET A 214 5.44 -11.86 4.74
N GLU A 215 4.42 -12.29 5.48
CA GLU A 215 3.47 -11.39 6.13
C GLU A 215 4.17 -10.29 6.94
N GLY A 216 3.72 -9.05 6.78
CA GLY A 216 4.30 -7.89 7.43
C GLY A 216 5.61 -7.38 6.81
N GLN A 217 6.16 -8.05 5.79
CA GLN A 217 7.45 -7.65 5.20
C GLN A 217 7.28 -6.61 4.10
N TYR A 218 8.16 -5.61 4.16
CA TYR A 218 8.41 -4.68 3.08
C TYR A 218 9.35 -5.30 2.05
N PHE A 219 9.14 -4.97 0.78
CA PHE A 219 10.03 -5.35 -0.30
C PHE A 219 10.36 -4.15 -1.21
N ASP A 220 11.62 -4.05 -1.61
CA ASP A 220 12.11 -3.25 -2.74
C ASP A 220 12.55 -4.23 -3.84
N MET A 221 11.65 -4.48 -4.79
CA MET A 221 11.89 -5.40 -5.90
C MET A 221 12.37 -4.61 -7.13
N SER A 222 13.37 -5.16 -7.83
CA SER A 222 13.69 -4.72 -9.19
C SER A 222 13.71 -5.91 -10.16
N ILE A 223 13.14 -5.71 -11.34
CA ILE A 223 13.10 -6.68 -12.43
C ILE A 223 13.86 -6.09 -13.61
N ARG A 224 15.06 -6.61 -13.87
CA ARG A 224 15.90 -6.17 -14.99
C ARG A 224 15.75 -7.13 -16.16
N CYS A 225 15.37 -6.60 -17.32
CA CYS A 225 15.35 -7.36 -18.57
C CYS A 225 16.78 -7.48 -19.11
N GLY A 226 17.26 -8.71 -19.31
CA GLY A 226 18.47 -9.02 -20.06
C GLY A 226 18.15 -9.58 -21.45
N ASN A 227 19.18 -9.90 -22.22
CA ASN A 227 19.01 -10.47 -23.57
C ASN A 227 18.40 -11.88 -23.58
N GLN A 228 18.52 -12.63 -22.48
CA GLN A 228 18.12 -14.05 -22.42
C GLN A 228 17.24 -14.39 -21.21
N ARG A 229 17.13 -13.46 -20.25
CA ARG A 229 16.48 -13.71 -18.97
C ARG A 229 16.08 -12.40 -18.29
N PHE A 230 15.09 -12.47 -17.43
CA PHE A 230 14.87 -11.50 -16.37
C PHE A 230 15.80 -11.80 -15.19
N LYS A 231 16.34 -10.76 -14.57
CA LYS A 231 17.06 -10.86 -13.29
C LYS A 231 16.25 -10.11 -12.24
N VAL A 232 15.87 -10.81 -11.17
CA VAL A 232 15.03 -10.25 -10.11
C VAL A 232 15.86 -10.09 -8.86
N PHE A 233 15.83 -8.88 -8.29
CA PHE A 233 16.45 -8.54 -7.03
C PHE A 233 15.37 -8.09 -6.06
N VAL A 234 15.52 -8.44 -4.78
CA VAL A 234 14.66 -7.96 -3.70
C VAL A 234 15.53 -7.50 -2.55
N ASN A 235 15.25 -6.30 -2.04
CA ASN A 235 15.98 -5.67 -0.93
C ASN A 235 17.50 -5.60 -1.21
N GLY A 236 17.86 -5.28 -2.45
CA GLY A 236 19.25 -5.16 -2.92
C GLY A 236 19.98 -6.49 -3.16
N GLN A 237 19.37 -7.63 -2.87
CA GLN A 237 19.96 -8.95 -3.09
C GLN A 237 19.38 -9.62 -4.33
N HIS A 238 20.23 -10.36 -5.06
CA HIS A 238 19.76 -11.20 -6.17
C HIS A 238 18.88 -12.31 -5.61
N LEU A 239 17.69 -12.46 -6.18
CA LEU A 239 16.74 -13.49 -5.74
C LEU A 239 16.70 -14.65 -6.73
N PHE A 240 16.48 -14.37 -8.01
CA PHE A 240 16.51 -15.39 -9.06
C PHE A 240 16.74 -14.79 -10.45
N ASP A 241 17.18 -15.68 -11.35
CA ASP A 241 17.13 -15.48 -12.79
C ASP A 241 15.91 -16.24 -13.35
N PHE A 242 15.23 -15.66 -14.33
CA PHE A 242 14.13 -16.33 -15.06
C PHE A 242 14.39 -16.24 -16.56
N VAL A 243 14.71 -17.37 -17.19
CA VAL A 243 15.03 -17.44 -18.63
C VAL A 243 13.80 -17.08 -19.46
N HIS A 244 14.00 -16.29 -20.51
CA HIS A 244 12.92 -15.89 -21.41
C HIS A 244 12.34 -17.13 -22.10
N ARG A 245 11.06 -17.43 -21.83
CA ARG A 245 10.32 -18.53 -22.48
C ARG A 245 9.61 -18.06 -23.76
N LEU A 246 9.30 -16.76 -23.84
CA LEU A 246 8.82 -16.11 -25.05
C LEU A 246 10.01 -15.63 -25.89
N GLN A 247 10.00 -15.94 -27.19
CA GLN A 247 11.02 -15.46 -28.13
C GLN A 247 10.94 -13.95 -28.29
N SER A 248 9.72 -13.39 -28.39
CA SER A 248 9.46 -11.95 -28.49
C SER A 248 9.41 -11.25 -27.11
N PHE A 249 10.38 -11.48 -26.23
CA PHE A 249 10.39 -10.85 -24.90
C PHE A 249 10.42 -9.31 -24.94
N THR A 250 10.81 -8.72 -26.07
CA THR A 250 10.79 -7.27 -26.31
C THR A 250 9.38 -6.69 -26.48
N GLU A 251 8.37 -7.54 -26.72
CA GLU A 251 6.96 -7.14 -26.83
C GLU A 251 6.26 -7.06 -25.47
N VAL A 252 6.94 -7.45 -24.38
CA VAL A 252 6.41 -7.33 -23.02
C VAL A 252 6.27 -5.85 -22.66
N ASP A 253 5.04 -5.37 -22.55
CA ASP A 253 4.73 -3.95 -22.46
C ASP A 253 3.68 -3.61 -21.38
N MET A 254 3.29 -4.58 -20.56
CA MET A 254 2.31 -4.35 -19.50
C MET A 254 2.73 -5.01 -18.18
N LEU A 255 2.48 -4.28 -17.08
CA LEU A 255 2.66 -4.72 -15.70
C LEU A 255 1.30 -4.87 -15.04
N GLU A 256 1.04 -6.03 -14.47
CA GLU A 256 -0.13 -6.29 -13.63
C GLU A 256 0.27 -6.79 -12.25
N ILE A 257 -0.39 -6.28 -11.21
CA ILE A 257 -0.18 -6.69 -9.82
C ILE A 257 -1.54 -6.97 -9.19
N GLN A 258 -1.68 -8.12 -8.53
CA GLN A 258 -2.95 -8.55 -7.94
C GLN A 258 -2.74 -9.29 -6.61
N GLY A 259 -3.83 -9.52 -5.88
CA GLY A 259 -3.84 -10.26 -4.61
C GLY A 259 -3.46 -9.40 -3.40
N ASP A 260 -3.03 -10.07 -2.34
CA ASP A 260 -2.81 -9.49 -1.02
C ASP A 260 -1.45 -8.77 -0.95
N VAL A 261 -1.39 -7.56 -1.50
CA VAL A 261 -0.18 -6.72 -1.51
C VAL A 261 -0.53 -5.24 -1.51
N GLN A 262 0.29 -4.44 -0.85
CA GLN A 262 0.23 -2.98 -0.87
C GLN A 262 1.41 -2.45 -1.67
N ILE A 263 1.18 -1.58 -2.66
CA ILE A 263 2.24 -1.05 -3.52
C ILE A 263 2.40 0.44 -3.27
N SER A 264 3.60 0.89 -2.88
CA SER A 264 3.88 2.29 -2.55
C SER A 264 4.67 3.03 -3.63
N TYR A 265 5.34 2.29 -4.51
CA TYR A 265 6.17 2.88 -5.57
C TYR A 265 6.27 1.94 -6.77
N ILE A 266 6.12 2.52 -7.96
CA ILE A 266 6.42 1.85 -9.23
C ILE A 266 7.24 2.83 -10.08
N HIS A 267 8.36 2.35 -10.63
CA HIS A 267 9.17 3.08 -11.59
C HIS A 267 9.50 2.19 -12.78
N PHE A 268 9.36 2.75 -13.98
CA PHE A 268 9.54 2.05 -15.26
C PHE A 268 10.84 2.45 -15.95
#